data_AF-A0A7V5SB12-F1
#
_entry.id   AF-A0A7V5SB12-F1
#
_cell.length_a   1.000
_cell.length_b   1.000
_cell.length_c   1.000
_cell.angle_alpha   90.00
_cell.angle_beta   90.00
_cell.angle_gamma   90.00
#
_symmetry.space_group_name_H-M   'P 1'
#
loop_
_entity.id
_entity.type
_entity.pdbx_description
1 polymer ?
#
loop_
_entity_poly.entity_id
_entity_poly.type
_entity_poly.pdbx_seq_one_letter_code
_entity_poly.pdbx_strand_id
1 'polypeptide(L)'
;MLVSRRFWDGVGGLAYAFAMADGAIEKEEIQSFAARIDQAFAHIPTNFPQRAGAVFELFYNLNYSPEKAYEEAISHLKEVTEEVRQYRFDILNIFREVIRADGKVHPFEEEFLKKLDMDLEKIVSD
;
A
#
# COMPACT_ATOMS: atom_id res chain seq x y z
N MET A 1 1.47 8.73 17.96
CA MET A 1 0.10 8.44 17.50
C MET A 1 0.05 7.01 17.02
N LEU A 2 -0.92 6.20 17.43
CA LEU A 2 -1.10 4.84 16.91
C LEU A 2 -1.94 4.91 15.63
N VAL A 3 -1.48 4.28 14.54
CA VAL A 3 -2.26 4.23 13.30
C VAL A 3 -3.41 3.24 13.40
N SER A 4 -4.54 3.60 12.79
CA SER A 4 -5.79 2.85 12.85
C SER A 4 -5.81 1.70 11.84
N ARG A 5 -6.84 0.86 11.96
CA ARG A 5 -7.09 -0.22 10.99
C ARG A 5 -7.32 0.34 9.58
N ARG A 6 -8.04 1.46 9.44
CA ARG A 6 -8.33 2.07 8.13
C ARG A 6 -7.07 2.47 7.38
N PHE A 7 -6.07 2.96 8.10
CA PHE A 7 -4.76 3.23 7.52
C PHE A 7 -4.13 1.95 6.94
N TRP A 8 -4.15 0.84 7.68
CA TRP A 8 -3.63 -0.44 7.21
C TRP A 8 -4.46 -1.08 6.09
N ASP A 9 -5.79 -0.94 6.12
CA ASP A 9 -6.68 -1.34 5.03
C ASP A 9 -6.28 -0.58 3.75
N GLY A 10 -5.98 0.70 3.87
CA GLY A 10 -5.45 1.55 2.80
C GLY A 10 -4.08 1.07 2.29
N VAL A 11 -3.08 0.97 3.16
CA VAL A 11 -1.72 0.57 2.77
C VAL A 11 -1.69 -0.84 2.17
N GLY A 12 -2.41 -1.79 2.76
CA GLY A 12 -2.51 -3.16 2.25
C GLY A 12 -3.23 -3.25 0.90
N GLY A 13 -4.28 -2.44 0.71
CA GLY A 13 -4.96 -2.35 -0.59
C GLY A 13 -4.10 -1.73 -1.69
N LEU A 14 -3.32 -0.69 -1.36
CA LEU A 14 -2.32 -0.14 -2.29
C LEU A 14 -1.24 -1.17 -2.63
N ALA A 15 -0.76 -1.91 -1.63
CA ALA A 15 0.26 -2.94 -1.81
C ALA A 15 -0.24 -4.04 -2.74
N TYR A 16 -1.48 -4.48 -2.57
CA TYR A 16 -2.13 -5.46 -3.45
C TYR A 16 -2.31 -4.93 -4.87
N ALA A 17 -2.89 -3.73 -5.01
CA ALA A 17 -3.11 -3.11 -6.31
C ALA A 17 -1.81 -2.93 -7.10
N PHE A 18 -0.74 -2.56 -6.39
CA PHE A 18 0.59 -2.43 -6.97
C PHE A 18 1.14 -3.78 -7.45
N ALA A 19 1.15 -4.79 -6.57
CA ALA A 19 1.71 -6.10 -6.87
C ALA A 19 0.99 -6.80 -8.02
N MET A 20 -0.32 -6.61 -8.15
CA MET A 20 -1.14 -7.23 -9.18
C MET A 20 -1.27 -6.39 -10.47
N ALA A 21 -0.63 -5.22 -10.55
CA ALA A 21 -0.76 -4.31 -11.69
C ALA A 21 -0.16 -4.85 -13.00
N ASP A 22 0.91 -5.64 -12.92
CA ASP A 22 1.57 -6.27 -14.10
C ASP A 22 1.00 -7.67 -14.43
N GLY A 23 -0.04 -8.09 -13.71
CA GLY A 23 -0.71 -9.38 -13.93
C GLY A 23 -0.64 -10.31 -12.72
N ALA A 24 -0.55 -11.62 -13.00
CA ALA A 24 -0.59 -12.65 -11.96
C ALA A 24 0.80 -12.82 -11.32
N ILE A 25 0.90 -12.45 -10.05
CA ILE A 25 2.05 -12.77 -9.20
C ILE A 25 1.90 -14.20 -8.64
N GLU A 26 3.01 -14.92 -8.47
CA GLU A 26 2.95 -16.26 -7.87
C GLU A 26 2.64 -16.18 -6.36
N LYS A 27 1.96 -17.20 -5.83
CA LYS A 27 1.54 -17.23 -4.42
C LYS A 27 2.73 -17.09 -3.43
N GLU A 28 3.91 -17.55 -3.81
CA GLU A 28 5.13 -17.46 -3.00
C GLU A 28 5.72 -16.03 -3.00
N GLU A 29 5.57 -15.31 -4.11
CA GLU A 29 5.94 -13.90 -4.22
C GLU A 29 5.02 -13.01 -3.40
N ILE A 30 3.74 -13.38 -3.26
CA ILE A 30 2.76 -12.69 -2.41
C ILE A 30 3.19 -12.65 -0.95
N GLN A 31 3.54 -13.80 -0.38
CA GLN A 31 3.92 -13.87 1.03
C GLN A 31 5.21 -13.09 1.28
N SER A 32 6.16 -13.18 0.34
CA SER A 32 7.42 -12.44 0.38
C SER A 32 7.17 -10.93 0.30
N PHE A 33 6.27 -10.49 -0.58
CA PHE A 33 5.89 -9.09 -0.77
C PHE A 33 5.15 -8.54 0.46
N ALA A 34 4.16 -9.26 0.96
CA ALA A 34 3.40 -8.90 2.17
C ALA A 34 4.33 -8.76 3.39
N ALA A 35 5.25 -9.70 3.60
CA ALA A 35 6.23 -9.65 4.67
C ALA A 35 7.18 -8.45 4.53
N ARG A 36 7.61 -8.13 3.30
CA ARG A 36 8.47 -6.97 3.02
C ARG A 36 7.77 -5.66 3.34
N ILE A 37 6.50 -5.52 2.96
CA ILE A 37 5.68 -4.35 3.28
C ILE A 37 5.56 -4.22 4.81
N ASP A 38 5.22 -5.29 5.51
CA ASP A 38 5.09 -5.25 6.98
C ASP A 38 6.40 -4.90 7.70
N GLN A 39 7.54 -5.34 7.16
CA GLN A 39 8.86 -4.95 7.64
C GLN A 39 9.17 -3.48 7.36
N ALA A 40 8.88 -2.99 6.15
CA ALA A 40 9.14 -1.62 5.75
C ALA A 40 8.29 -0.61 6.57
N PHE A 41 7.09 -1.01 6.99
CA PHE A 41 6.23 -0.22 7.86
C PHE A 41 6.41 -0.53 9.36
N ALA A 42 7.42 -1.33 9.75
CA ALA A 42 7.53 -1.81 11.13
C ALA A 42 7.79 -0.72 12.17
N HIS A 43 8.34 0.42 11.76
CA HIS A 43 8.55 1.60 12.60
C HIS A 43 7.27 2.38 12.87
N ILE A 44 6.21 2.19 12.09
CA ILE A 44 4.93 2.87 12.32
C ILE A 44 4.21 2.19 13.50
N PRO A 45 3.99 2.91 14.61
CA PRO A 45 3.36 2.35 15.79
C PRO A 45 1.87 2.08 15.54
N THR A 46 1.40 0.88 15.87
CA THR A 46 0.00 0.47 15.70
C THR A 46 -0.49 -0.38 16.85
N ASN A 47 -1.79 -0.32 17.13
CA ASN A 47 -2.52 -1.22 18.02
C ASN A 47 -3.16 -2.41 17.28
N PHE A 48 -3.00 -2.49 15.96
CA PHE A 48 -3.58 -3.52 15.12
C PHE A 48 -2.49 -4.50 14.67
N PRO A 49 -2.52 -5.77 15.14
CA PRO A 49 -1.44 -6.74 14.85
C PRO A 49 -1.46 -7.23 13.40
N GLN A 50 -2.59 -7.14 12.72
CA GLN A 50 -2.78 -7.51 11.32
C GLN A 50 -2.49 -6.29 10.45
N ARG A 51 -1.23 -6.13 10.04
CA ARG A 51 -0.78 -4.96 9.26
C ARG A 51 -1.15 -5.09 7.78
N ALA A 52 -0.52 -4.30 6.92
CA ALA A 52 -0.78 -4.25 5.49
C ALA A 52 -0.66 -5.63 4.81
N GLY A 53 0.23 -6.51 5.26
CA GLY A 53 0.37 -7.86 4.72
C GLY A 53 -0.87 -8.74 4.88
N ALA A 54 -1.61 -8.62 5.99
CA ALA A 54 -2.83 -9.40 6.21
C ALA A 54 -3.99 -8.95 5.29
N VAL A 55 -4.07 -7.64 5.02
CA VAL A 55 -5.05 -7.08 4.08
C VAL A 55 -4.71 -7.47 2.64
N PHE A 56 -3.43 -7.47 2.30
CA PHE A 56 -2.94 -7.96 1.00
C PHE A 56 -3.39 -9.41 0.75
N GLU A 57 -3.12 -10.31 1.69
CA GLU A 57 -3.48 -11.73 1.55
C GLU A 57 -4.99 -11.92 1.43
N LEU A 58 -5.78 -11.11 2.15
CA LEU A 58 -7.24 -11.12 2.03
C LEU A 58 -7.69 -10.78 0.60
N PHE A 59 -7.17 -9.71 0.01
CA PHE A 59 -7.55 -9.30 -1.35
C PHE A 59 -7.14 -10.32 -2.42
N TYR A 60 -5.97 -10.95 -2.25
CA TYR A 60 -5.57 -12.05 -3.12
C TYR A 60 -6.52 -13.25 -3.05
N ASN A 61 -6.85 -13.70 -1.84
CA ASN A 61 -7.75 -14.84 -1.65
C ASN A 61 -9.17 -14.57 -2.19
N LEU A 62 -9.59 -13.30 -2.25
CA LEU A 62 -10.86 -12.87 -2.81
C LEU A 62 -10.82 -12.63 -4.33
N ASN A 63 -9.66 -12.80 -4.98
CA ASN A 63 -9.44 -12.45 -6.39
C ASN A 63 -9.92 -11.03 -6.71
N TYR A 64 -9.59 -10.08 -5.83
CA TYR A 64 -10.01 -8.68 -6.00
C TYR A 64 -9.33 -8.07 -7.24
N SER A 65 -10.02 -7.20 -7.97
CA SER A 65 -9.36 -6.50 -9.08
C SER A 65 -8.38 -5.45 -8.54
N PRO A 66 -7.20 -5.26 -9.16
CA PRO A 66 -6.22 -4.28 -8.71
C PRO A 66 -6.77 -2.86 -8.66
N GLU A 67 -7.60 -2.49 -9.64
CA GLU A 67 -8.21 -1.15 -9.73
C GLU A 67 -9.16 -0.91 -8.55
N LYS A 68 -9.97 -1.91 -8.21
CA LYS A 68 -10.93 -1.80 -7.11
C LYS A 68 -10.22 -1.76 -5.76
N ALA A 69 -9.16 -2.55 -5.59
CA ALA A 69 -8.33 -2.50 -4.40
C ALA A 69 -7.68 -1.12 -4.21
N TYR A 70 -7.22 -0.49 -5.29
CA TYR A 70 -6.68 0.86 -5.25
C TYR A 70 -7.76 1.89 -4.84
N GLU A 71 -8.95 1.84 -5.45
CA GLU A 71 -10.03 2.77 -5.14
C GLU A 71 -10.50 2.68 -3.69
N GLU A 72 -10.70 1.46 -3.19
CA GLU A 72 -11.06 1.22 -1.79
C GLU A 72 -9.96 1.65 -0.83
N ALA A 73 -8.69 1.41 -1.19
CA ALA A 73 -7.56 1.87 -0.39
C ALA A 73 -7.54 3.39 -0.24
N ILE A 74 -7.68 4.13 -1.35
CA ILE A 74 -7.75 5.60 -1.31
C ILE A 74 -8.98 6.07 -0.50
N SER A 75 -10.12 5.38 -0.62
CA SER A 75 -11.30 5.67 0.20
C SER A 75 -11.03 5.52 1.70
N HIS A 76 -10.35 4.45 2.11
CA HIS A 76 -9.99 4.25 3.51
C HIS A 76 -8.97 5.27 4.01
N LEU A 77 -8.00 5.65 3.19
CA LEU A 77 -7.02 6.68 3.55
C LEU A 77 -7.67 8.07 3.71
N LYS A 78 -8.72 8.38 2.94
CA LYS A 78 -9.55 9.60 3.12
C LYS A 78 -10.26 9.66 4.47
N GLU A 79 -10.58 8.52 5.07
CA GLU A 79 -11.21 8.46 6.40
C GLU A 79 -10.21 8.80 7.53
N VAL A 80 -8.90 8.82 7.24
CA VAL A 80 -7.81 8.96 8.23
C VAL A 80 -6.79 10.03 7.83
N THR A 81 -7.27 11.19 7.38
CA THR A 81 -6.44 12.28 6.83
C THR A 81 -5.24 12.68 7.69
N GLU A 82 -5.38 12.77 9.02
CA GLU A 82 -4.26 13.14 9.90
C GLU A 82 -3.17 12.06 9.94
N GLU A 83 -3.55 10.78 9.85
CA GLU A 83 -2.58 9.68 9.77
C GLU A 83 -1.86 9.72 8.43
N VAL A 84 -2.58 9.97 7.34
CA VAL A 84 -2.00 10.17 6.01
C VAL A 84 -1.07 11.37 5.99
N ARG A 85 -1.46 12.50 6.57
CA ARG A 85 -0.61 13.70 6.65
C ARG A 85 0.70 13.41 7.37
N GLN A 86 0.64 12.64 8.45
CA GLN A 86 1.85 12.28 9.20
C GLN A 86 2.75 11.32 8.42
N TYR A 87 2.19 10.32 7.73
CA TYR A 87 2.95 9.21 7.14
C TYR A 87 2.99 9.19 5.61
N ARG A 88 2.53 10.24 4.92
CA ARG A 88 2.50 10.30 3.45
C ARG A 88 3.86 10.02 2.83
N PHE A 89 4.91 10.64 3.35
CA PHE A 89 6.26 10.43 2.84
C PHE A 89 6.78 9.02 3.15
N ASP A 90 6.44 8.44 4.30
CA ASP A 90 6.74 7.05 4.62
C ASP A 90 6.09 6.11 3.60
N ILE A 91 4.79 6.30 3.31
CA ILE A 91 4.07 5.50 2.30
C ILE A 91 4.81 5.57 0.96
N LEU A 92 5.07 6.79 0.45
CA LEU A 92 5.72 6.95 -0.85
C LEU A 92 7.15 6.38 -0.90
N ASN A 93 7.93 6.57 0.17
CA ASN A 93 9.29 6.07 0.23
C ASN A 93 9.32 4.54 0.29
N ILE A 94 8.43 3.92 1.06
CA ILE A 94 8.36 2.46 1.16
C ILE A 94 7.98 1.83 -0.18
N PHE A 95 6.95 2.34 -0.87
CA PHE A 95 6.61 1.84 -2.20
C PHE A 95 7.77 2.02 -3.19
N ARG A 96 8.48 3.15 -3.12
CA ARG A 96 9.67 3.39 -3.96
C ARG A 96 10.82 2.43 -3.64
N GLU A 97 11.05 2.10 -2.38
CA GLU A 97 12.07 1.12 -1.95
C GLU A 97 11.72 -0.29 -2.41
N VAL A 98 10.43 -0.65 -2.35
CA VAL A 98 9.92 -1.93 -2.84
C VAL A 98 10.10 -2.04 -4.36
N ILE A 99 9.76 -1.00 -5.12
CA ILE A 99 9.99 -0.94 -6.58
C ILE A 99 11.47 -1.05 -6.94
N ARG A 100 12.35 -0.37 -6.21
CA ARG A 100 13.79 -0.36 -6.50
C ARG A 100 14.53 -1.63 -6.10
N ALA A 101 13.85 -2.52 -5.39
CA ALA A 101 14.42 -3.78 -4.91
C ALA A 101 15.06 -4.63 -6.00
N ASP A 102 14.40 -4.69 -7.14
CA ASP A 102 14.75 -5.60 -8.24
C ASP A 102 15.71 -4.91 -9.22
N GLY A 103 16.19 -3.71 -8.88
CA GLY A 103 17.19 -2.96 -9.63
C GLY A 103 16.69 -2.39 -10.96
N LYS A 104 15.43 -2.64 -11.32
CA LYS A 104 14.76 -2.11 -12.52
C LYS A 104 13.44 -1.50 -12.11
N VAL A 105 13.25 -0.25 -12.48
CA VAL A 105 11.98 0.44 -12.31
C VAL A 105 11.25 0.35 -13.65
N HIS A 106 10.06 -0.23 -13.65
CA HIS A 106 9.20 -0.33 -14.81
C HIS A 106 8.36 0.96 -14.98
N PRO A 107 8.03 1.37 -16.22
CA PRO A 107 7.25 2.59 -16.45
C PRO A 107 5.91 2.63 -15.70
N PHE A 108 5.23 1.49 -15.56
CA PHE A 108 3.96 1.42 -14.85
C PHE A 108 4.12 1.68 -13.34
N GLU A 109 5.25 1.31 -12.74
CA GLU A 109 5.54 1.53 -11.32
C GLU A 109 5.77 3.01 -11.04
N GLU A 110 6.44 3.72 -11.97
CA GLU A 110 6.59 5.18 -11.90
C GLU A 110 5.23 5.88 -12.04
N GLU A 111 4.39 5.42 -12.97
CA GLU A 111 3.04 5.95 -13.12
C GLU A 111 2.19 5.70 -11.87
N PHE A 112 2.29 4.51 -11.26
CA PHE A 112 1.63 4.19 -10.01
C PHE A 112 2.08 5.13 -8.88
N LEU A 113 3.39 5.30 -8.68
CA LEU A 113 3.92 6.20 -7.65
C LEU A 113 3.47 7.64 -7.87
N LYS A 114 3.48 8.11 -9.12
CA LYS A 114 3.04 9.46 -9.46
C LYS A 114 1.54 9.66 -9.16
N LYS A 115 0.70 8.68 -9.52
CA LYS A 115 -0.73 8.69 -9.22
C LYS A 115 -0.96 8.68 -7.70
N LEU A 116 -0.27 7.80 -6.98
CA LEU A 116 -0.36 7.70 -5.53
C LEU A 116 0.04 9.01 -4.85
N ASP A 117 1.14 9.64 -5.28
CA ASP A 117 1.59 10.93 -4.75
C ASP A 117 0.52 12.02 -4.90
N MET A 118 -0.07 12.12 -6.10
CA MET A 118 -1.17 13.05 -6.37
C MET A 118 -2.40 12.77 -5.51
N ASP A 119 -2.79 11.52 -5.32
CA ASP A 119 -3.97 11.16 -4.54
C ASP A 119 -3.75 11.40 -3.03
N LEU A 120 -2.56 11.08 -2.50
CA LEU A 120 -2.20 11.37 -1.11
C LEU A 120 -2.13 12.88 -0.85
N GLU A 121 -1.59 13.67 -1.80
CA GLU A 121 -1.57 15.14 -1.69
C GLU A 121 -2.99 15.73 -1.63
N LYS A 122 -3.92 15.21 -2.44
CA LYS A 122 -5.33 15.62 -2.38
C LYS A 122 -5.95 15.31 -1.02
N ILE A 123 -5.73 14.10 -0.49
CA ILE A 123 -6.27 13.69 0.81
C ILE A 123 -5.86 14.66 1.92
N VAL A 124 -4.61 15.12 1.93
CA VAL A 124 -4.10 15.97 3.02
C VAL A 124 -4.42 17.46 2.85
N SER A 125 -4.81 17.85 1.64
CA SER A 125 -5.13 19.23 1.26
C SER A 125 -6.63 19.56 1.32
N ASP A 126 -7.50 18.55 1.24
CA ASP A 126 -8.95 18.65 1.45
C ASP A 126 -9.31 18.73 2.95
#